data_AF-A0A4P7UB56-F1
#
_entry.id   AF-A0A4P7UB56-F1
#
_cell.length_a   1.000
_cell.length_b   1.000
_cell.length_c   1.000
_cell.angle_alpha   90.00
_cell.angle_beta   90.00
_cell.angle_gamma   90.00
#
_symmetry.space_group_name_H-M   'P 1'
#
loop_
_entity.id
_entity.type
_entity.pdbx_description
1 polymer ?
#
loop_
_entity_poly.entity_id
_entity_poly.type
_entity_poly.pdbx_seq_one_letter_code
_entity_poly.pdbx_strand_id
1 'polypeptide(L)'
;MGEQADRLARGEWYLDDGELQRRRRECWIQLDCFNSARAEDDATRAQVLFELLGSVGEGVFVMPRFQCSYGATSRSAKTPS
;
A
#
# COMPACT_ATOMS: atom_id res chain seq x y z
N MET A 1 5.87 -14.67 4.16
CA MET A 1 4.65 -14.68 3.35
C MET A 1 4.05 -16.04 3.54
N GLY A 2 2.77 -16.11 3.90
CA GLY A 2 2.04 -17.37 3.97
C GLY A 2 1.75 -17.95 2.59
N GLU A 3 1.32 -19.20 2.56
CA GLU A 3 1.06 -19.95 1.32
C GLU A 3 0.09 -19.20 0.38
N GLN A 4 -0.99 -18.63 0.91
CA GLN A 4 -1.99 -17.92 0.09
C GLN A 4 -1.42 -16.64 -0.51
N ALA A 5 -0.54 -15.94 0.22
CA ALA A 5 0.12 -14.73 -0.28
C ALA A 5 1.12 -15.05 -1.40
N ASP A 6 1.81 -16.19 -1.32
CA ASP A 6 2.69 -16.64 -2.39
C ASP A 6 1.91 -17.07 -3.64
N ARG A 7 0.76 -17.73 -3.48
CA ARG A 7 -0.16 -18.08 -4.58
C ARG A 7 -0.70 -16.81 -5.27
N LEU A 8 -1.13 -15.82 -4.48
CA LEU A 8 -1.52 -14.50 -5.00
C LEU A 8 -0.38 -13.86 -5.82
N ALA A 9 0.86 -13.86 -5.31
CA ALA A 9 2.00 -13.26 -6.01
C ALA A 9 2.34 -13.96 -7.34
N ARG A 10 2.03 -15.26 -7.46
CA ARG A 10 2.18 -16.03 -8.70
C ARG A 10 0.96 -15.95 -9.62
N GLY A 11 -0.12 -15.28 -9.22
CA GLY A 11 -1.38 -15.23 -9.96
C GLY A 11 -2.15 -16.55 -9.96
N GLU A 12 -1.87 -17.44 -9.01
CA GLU A 12 -2.58 -18.70 -8.83
C GLU A 12 -3.89 -18.48 -8.07
N TRP A 13 -4.84 -19.41 -8.17
CA TRP A 13 -6.01 -19.41 -7.28
C TRP A 13 -5.55 -19.44 -5.83
N TYR A 14 -6.12 -18.60 -4.97
CA TYR A 14 -5.78 -18.46 -3.56
C TYR A 14 -7.04 -18.26 -2.71
N LEU A 15 -6.93 -18.52 -1.41
CA LEU A 15 -7.95 -18.19 -0.41
C LEU A 15 -7.63 -16.83 0.23
N ASP A 16 -8.63 -15.97 0.40
CA ASP A 16 -8.48 -14.69 1.12
C ASP A 16 -8.40 -14.94 2.63
N ASP A 17 -7.25 -15.44 3.08
CA ASP A 17 -6.97 -15.85 4.45
C ASP A 17 -6.74 -14.65 5.39
N GLY A 18 -6.52 -14.94 6.68
CA GLY A 18 -6.32 -13.90 7.69
C GLY A 18 -5.10 -12.99 7.43
N GLU A 19 -4.05 -13.49 6.77
CA GLU A 19 -2.89 -12.66 6.39
C GLU A 19 -3.28 -11.67 5.30
N LEU A 20 -3.92 -12.13 4.24
CA LEU A 20 -4.37 -11.28 3.13
C LEU A 20 -5.42 -10.26 3.58
N GLN A 21 -6.37 -10.67 4.42
CA GLN A 21 -7.36 -9.76 5.00
C GLN A 21 -6.70 -8.66 5.83
N ARG A 22 -5.73 -9.00 6.68
CA ARG A 22 -4.99 -8.03 7.49
C ARG A 22 -4.23 -7.03 6.60
N ARG A 23 -3.53 -7.52 5.58
CA ARG A 23 -2.78 -6.67 4.63
C ARG A 23 -3.71 -5.73 3.86
N ARG A 24 -4.87 -6.22 3.41
CA ARG A 24 -5.87 -5.39 2.74
C ARG A 24 -6.39 -4.29 3.67
N ARG A 25 -6.66 -4.61 4.93
CA ARG A 25 -7.09 -3.64 5.94
C ARG A 25 -6.01 -2.57 6.21
N GLU A 26 -4.75 -2.97 6.34
CA GLU A 26 -3.62 -2.04 6.49
C GLU A 26 -3.52 -1.10 5.29
N CYS A 27 -3.66 -1.63 4.07
CA CYS A 27 -3.70 -0.85 2.84
C CYS A 27 -4.85 0.16 2.82
N TRP A 28 -6.04 -0.24 3.26
CA TRP A 28 -7.21 0.66 3.31
C TRP A 28 -7.01 1.83 4.26
N ILE A 29 -6.41 1.61 5.44
CA ILE A 29 -6.12 2.68 6.40
C ILE A 29 -5.19 3.73 5.76
N GLN A 30 -4.17 3.30 5.03
CA GLN A 30 -3.28 4.21 4.31
C GLN A 30 -4.00 4.93 3.17
N LEU A 31 -4.85 4.24 2.41
CA LEU A 31 -5.67 4.87 1.38
C LEU A 31 -6.64 5.91 1.95
N ASP A 32 -7.23 5.66 3.12
CA ASP A 32 -8.07 6.64 3.80
C ASP A 32 -7.28 7.88 4.19
N CYS A 33 -6.06 7.72 4.68
CA CYS A 33 -5.16 8.84 4.98
C CYS A 33 -4.81 9.63 3.71
N PHE A 34 -4.32 8.96 2.66
CA PHE A 34 -3.98 9.59 1.39
C PHE A 34 -5.16 10.38 0.80
N ASN A 35 -6.33 9.74 0.80
CA ASN A 35 -7.50 10.27 0.13
C ASN A 35 -8.27 11.33 0.94
N SER A 36 -7.99 11.46 2.25
CA SER A 36 -8.57 12.50 3.13
C SER A 36 -7.64 13.70 3.34
N ALA A 37 -6.37 13.59 2.93
CA ALA A 37 -5.42 14.68 2.97
C ALA A 37 -5.93 15.90 2.18
N ARG A 38 -5.77 17.09 2.79
CA ARG A 38 -6.20 18.37 2.21
C ARG A 38 -5.51 18.62 0.87
N ALA A 39 -6.16 19.43 0.03
CA ALA A 39 -5.64 19.85 -1.29
C ALA A 39 -4.18 20.31 -1.24
N GLU A 40 -3.82 21.06 -0.20
CA GLU A 40 -2.53 21.71 0.01
C GLU A 40 -1.50 20.83 0.73
N ASP A 41 -1.89 19.65 1.23
CA ASP A 41 -1.03 18.78 2.04
C ASP A 41 -0.35 17.72 1.17
N ASP A 42 0.48 18.20 0.24
CA ASP A 42 1.22 17.34 -0.70
C ASP A 42 2.30 16.53 0.01
N ALA A 43 2.82 17.02 1.14
CA ALA A 43 3.80 16.31 1.95
C ALA A 43 3.20 15.01 2.54
N THR A 44 2.02 15.10 3.16
CA THR A 44 1.33 13.91 3.68
C THR A 44 0.98 12.96 2.55
N ARG A 45 0.46 13.45 1.41
CA ARG A 45 0.16 12.58 0.26
C ARG A 45 1.39 11.85 -0.26
N ALA A 46 2.51 12.55 -0.43
CA ALA A 46 3.74 11.96 -0.92
C ALA A 46 4.27 10.89 0.03
N GLN A 47 4.27 11.16 1.34
CA GLN A 47 4.69 10.20 2.35
C GLN A 47 3.80 8.95 2.35
N VAL A 48 2.47 9.12 2.38
CA VAL A 48 1.54 7.98 2.39
C VAL A 48 1.64 7.18 1.08
N LEU A 49 1.83 7.84 -0.06
CA LEU A 49 2.02 7.19 -1.35
C LEU A 49 3.33 6.38 -1.39
N PHE A 50 4.40 6.89 -0.79
CA PHE A 50 5.66 6.17 -0.63
C PHE A 50 5.50 4.92 0.24
N GLU A 51 4.81 5.02 1.37
CA GLU A 51 4.51 3.86 2.22
C GLU A 51 3.60 2.85 1.51
N LEU A 52 2.63 3.32 0.70
CA LEU A 52 1.72 2.48 -0.07
C LEU A 52 2.41 1.76 -1.22
N LEU A 53 3.37 2.37 -1.92
CA LEU A 53 3.95 1.84 -3.16
C LEU A 53 5.39 1.34 -3.00
N GLY A 54 6.04 1.63 -1.87
CA GLY A 54 7.42 1.28 -1.56
C GLY A 54 8.45 2.15 -2.29
N SER A 55 8.13 2.63 -3.49
CA SER A 55 8.89 3.61 -4.23
C SER A 55 7.97 4.43 -5.13
N VAL A 56 8.26 5.72 -5.25
CA VAL A 56 7.54 6.63 -6.15
C VAL A 56 8.58 7.38 -6.98
N GLY A 57 8.41 7.40 -8.29
CA GLY A 57 9.31 8.11 -9.20
C GLY A 57 9.26 9.63 -9.00
N GLU A 58 10.35 10.31 -9.31
CA GLU A 58 10.39 11.78 -9.30
C GLU A 58 9.34 12.35 -10.27
N GLY A 59 8.62 13.39 -9.85
CA GLY A 59 7.57 14.04 -10.65
C GLY A 59 6.26 13.26 -10.78
N VAL A 60 6.12 12.08 -10.15
CA VAL A 60 4.85 11.35 -10.13
C VAL A 60 3.85 12.07 -9.23
N PHE A 61 2.65 12.29 -9.77
CA PHE A 61 1.52 12.82 -9.04
C PHE A 61 0.33 11.87 -9.18
N VAL A 62 -0.27 11.52 -8.03
CA VAL A 62 -1.48 10.68 -7.97
C VAL A 62 -2.62 11.54 -7.44
N MET A 63 -3.69 11.65 -8.23
CA MET A 63 -4.88 12.39 -7.82
C MET A 63 -5.76 11.55 -6.88
N PRO A 64 -6.24 12.11 -5.76
CA PRO A 64 -7.34 11.51 -5.02
C PRO A 64 -8.63 11.44 -5.87
N ARG A 65 -9.47 10.39 -5.77
CA ARG A 65 -9.32 9.22 -4.89
C ARG A 65 -8.50 8.12 -5.59
N PHE A 66 -7.47 7.61 -4.91
CA PHE A 66 -6.68 6.45 -5.31
C PHE A 66 -7.18 5.18 -4.59
N GLN A 67 -7.12 4.03 -5.27
CA GLN A 67 -7.53 2.73 -4.71
C GLN A 67 -6.58 1.61 -5.13
N CYS A 68 -6.21 0.75 -4.19
CA CYS A 68 -5.46 -0.48 -4.43
C CYS A 68 -5.78 -1.52 -3.33
N SER A 69 -5.43 -2.79 -3.57
CA SER A 69 -5.84 -3.89 -2.66
C SER A 69 -4.80 -4.26 -1.60
N TYR A 70 -3.51 -4.11 -1.90
CA TYR A 70 -2.44 -4.65 -1.04
C TYR A 70 -1.21 -3.74 -0.89
N GLY A 71 -1.14 -2.60 -1.61
CA GLY A 71 0.04 -1.75 -1.64
C GLY A 71 1.32 -2.51 -2.03
N ALA A 72 2.47 -2.00 -1.58
CA ALA A 72 3.76 -2.62 -1.77
C ALA A 72 3.82 -3.97 -1.04
N THR A 73 4.33 -4.99 -1.72
CA THR A 73 4.56 -6.31 -1.12
C THR A 73 5.92 -6.40 -0.41
N SER A 74 6.78 -5.41 -0.59
CA SER A 74 8.07 -5.31 0.07
C SER A 74 7.90 -4.94 1.54
N ARG A 75 8.41 -5.79 2.44
CA ARG A 75 8.72 -5.39 3.81
C ARG A 75 9.60 -4.14 3.73
N SER A 76 9.07 -2.99 4.12
CA SER A 76 9.91 -1.97 4.74
C SER A 76 10.42 -2.58 6.04
N ALA A 77 11.52 -3.35 5.94
CA ALA A 77 12.40 -3.53 7.07
C ALA A 77 12.88 -2.11 7.38
N LYS A 78 12.18 -1.47 8.31
CA LYS A 78 12.60 -0.22 8.93
C LYS A 78 13.98 -0.53 9.51
N THR A 79 15.03 -0.24 8.75
CA THR A 79 16.40 -0.33 9.24
C THR A 79 16.50 0.84 10.20
N PRO A 80 16.61 0.63 11.51
CA PRO A 80 16.79 1.74 12.42
C PRO A 80 18.14 2.37 12.11
N SER A 81 18.14 3.69 11.91
CA SER A 81 19.34 4.53 11.92
C SER A 81 20.10 4.38 13.23
#